data_AF-A0A9D5M2Y7-F1
#
_entry.id   AF-A0A9D5M2Y7-F1
#
_cell.length_a   1.000
_cell.length_b   1.000
_cell.length_c   1.000
_cell.angle_alpha   90.00
_cell.angle_beta   90.00
_cell.angle_gamma   90.00
#
_symmetry.space_group_name_H-M   'P 1'
#
loop_
_entity.id
_entity.type
_entity.pdbx_description
1 polymer ?
#
loop_
_entity_poly.entity_id
_entity_poly.type
_entity_poly.pdbx_seq_one_letter_code
_entity_poly.pdbx_strand_id
1 'polypeptide(L)'
;MALFRLNIVWNDDSKNTLVYKYPFKNYGREVNDKSTLTVKESQVAIFVHKGQIADVFGPGLYNLGTEIFPILSKLAGWKYGFETPITVDVYFINTKQFTNVKWGTMNPIMMRDPEFGFIRVRGFGAFAFRVYDPAVFLKELFGTNSSFKTEDITGYLKTMLLSSLADVLGESRISAVDLAANTLEFNEIVKAKIQDKFREIGLEMTNLFIENMSVPQEVEKALDEKAKLGILRNDTDTLMKVSAAEAMKDAAKNTGAGGAFMGAGVGMGAGFGMGGIMAGAFNSSNQNNTQQKVEEQTKVCSVCGKSIAKNSKFCPECGAKQESNSFCPECGAKVTGGAKFCSSCGKKL
;
A
#
# COMPACT_ATOMS: atom_id res chain seq x y z
N MET A 1 27.78 53.72 31.76
CA MET A 1 27.28 52.73 30.77
C MET A 1 26.01 52.13 31.35
N ALA A 2 24.84 52.45 30.82
CA ALA A 2 23.59 51.87 31.32
C ALA A 2 23.64 50.36 31.07
N LEU A 3 23.65 49.56 32.15
CA LEU A 3 23.48 48.11 32.08
C LEU A 3 22.06 47.86 31.54
N PHE A 4 21.94 47.69 30.22
CA PHE A 4 20.68 47.36 29.57
C PHE A 4 20.18 46.03 30.11
N ARG A 5 18.93 46.03 30.58
CA ARG A 5 18.17 44.81 30.87
C ARG A 5 17.86 44.14 29.53
N LEU A 6 18.61 43.09 29.19
CA LEU A 6 18.36 42.29 28.00
C LEU A 6 17.14 41.40 28.22
N ASN A 7 16.14 41.50 27.34
CA ASN A 7 15.05 40.53 27.30
C ASN A 7 15.24 39.59 26.12
N ILE A 8 15.51 38.32 26.43
CA ILE A 8 15.65 37.24 25.46
C ILE A 8 14.25 36.68 25.20
N VAL A 9 13.76 36.88 23.99
CA VAL A 9 12.41 36.49 23.58
C VAL A 9 12.40 36.20 22.09
N TRP A 10 11.59 35.22 21.69
CA TRP A 10 11.29 34.98 20.28
C TRP A 10 9.81 35.20 19.99
N ASN A 11 9.54 36.08 19.03
CA ASN A 11 8.20 36.26 18.46
C ASN A 11 8.15 35.46 17.16
N ASP A 12 7.67 34.22 17.22
CA ASP A 12 7.46 33.42 16.02
C ASP A 12 6.15 33.85 15.33
N ASP A 13 6.25 34.34 14.10
CA ASP A 13 5.14 34.61 13.18
C ASP A 13 5.06 33.60 12.04
N SER A 14 5.93 32.57 12.05
CA SER A 14 6.02 31.58 10.99
C SER A 14 5.11 30.38 11.23
N LYS A 15 4.79 29.68 10.13
CA LYS A 15 4.00 28.44 10.17
C LYS A 15 4.87 27.17 10.21
N ASN A 16 6.15 27.29 9.87
CA ASN A 16 7.03 26.16 9.58
C ASN A 16 8.35 26.16 10.35
N THR A 17 8.66 27.18 11.16
CA THR A 17 9.90 27.17 11.95
C THR A 17 9.72 26.30 13.18
N LEU A 18 10.58 25.30 13.36
CA LEU A 18 10.66 24.50 14.57
C LEU A 18 11.62 25.13 15.57
N VAL A 19 12.78 25.61 15.09
CA VAL A 19 13.87 26.08 15.94
C VAL A 19 14.35 27.45 15.49
N TYR A 20 14.63 28.29 16.48
CA TYR A 20 15.27 29.58 16.33
C TYR A 20 16.37 29.76 17.38
N LYS A 21 17.61 29.91 16.94
CA LYS A 21 18.72 30.32 17.82
C LYS A 21 18.69 31.82 18.02
N TYR A 22 18.64 32.27 19.26
CA TYR A 22 18.68 33.69 19.59
C TYR A 22 20.03 34.30 19.18
N PRO A 23 20.05 35.37 18.36
CA PRO A 23 21.28 35.92 17.79
C PRO A 23 21.93 36.92 18.75
N PHE A 24 22.64 36.43 19.75
CA PHE A 24 23.45 37.29 20.62
C PHE A 24 24.52 38.04 19.81
N LYS A 25 24.75 39.31 20.13
CA LYS A 25 25.78 40.11 19.45
C LYS A 25 27.19 39.70 19.88
N ASN A 26 27.35 39.31 21.14
CA ASN A 26 28.64 38.96 21.74
C ASN A 26 28.68 37.51 22.26
N TYR A 27 28.12 36.54 21.53
CA TYR A 27 28.16 35.12 21.92
C TYR A 27 27.62 34.86 23.35
N GLY A 28 26.57 35.59 23.74
CA GLY A 28 25.93 35.46 25.06
C GLY A 28 26.60 36.25 26.19
N ARG A 29 27.76 36.88 25.96
CA ARG A 29 28.50 37.66 26.96
C ARG A 29 27.75 38.89 27.50
N GLU A 30 26.73 39.32 26.79
CA GLU A 30 25.82 40.41 27.16
C GLU A 30 24.74 40.01 28.17
N VAL A 31 24.59 38.70 28.46
CA VAL A 31 23.67 38.19 29.49
C VAL A 31 24.24 38.47 30.88
N ASN A 32 23.40 39.07 31.73
CA ASN A 32 23.74 39.45 33.10
C ASN A 32 22.59 39.12 34.08
N ASP A 33 22.83 39.37 35.37
CA ASP A 33 21.89 39.15 36.48
C ASP A 33 20.54 39.88 36.36
N LYS A 34 20.48 40.96 35.57
CA LYS A 34 19.26 41.73 35.29
C LYS A 34 18.52 41.24 34.06
N SER A 35 19.11 40.34 33.27
CA SER A 35 18.54 39.84 32.03
C SER A 35 17.33 38.93 32.28
N THR A 36 16.39 38.91 31.34
CA THR A 36 15.19 38.07 31.43
C THR A 36 15.07 37.17 30.22
N LEU A 37 14.44 36.01 30.42
CA LEU A 37 13.99 35.11 29.38
C LEU A 37 12.47 35.07 29.39
N THR A 38 11.84 35.40 28.27
CA THR A 38 10.41 35.24 28.07
C THR A 38 10.17 34.09 27.12
N VAL A 39 9.64 32.97 27.61
CA VAL A 39 9.21 31.82 26.81
C VAL A 39 7.70 31.94 26.62
N LYS A 40 7.23 31.95 25.37
CA LYS A 40 5.80 32.05 25.11
C LYS A 40 5.11 30.69 25.19
N GLU A 41 3.78 30.73 25.19
CA GLU A 41 2.97 29.52 24.99
C GLU A 41 3.35 28.79 23.72
N SER A 42 3.27 27.45 23.77
CA SER A 42 3.72 26.56 22.68
C SER A 42 5.18 26.73 22.27
N GLN A 43 6.03 27.25 23.17
CA GLN A 43 7.47 27.32 23.00
C GLN A 43 8.19 26.73 24.21
N VAL A 44 9.41 26.29 23.97
CA VAL A 44 10.42 25.94 24.97
C VAL A 44 11.72 26.65 24.61
N ALA A 45 12.49 27.07 25.62
CA ALA A 45 13.84 27.61 25.42
C ALA A 45 14.88 26.69 26.05
N ILE A 46 15.85 26.22 25.26
CA ILE A 46 17.01 25.47 25.74
C ILE A 46 18.18 26.41 25.92
N PHE A 47 18.75 26.41 27.12
CA PHE A 47 20.00 27.09 27.42
C PHE A 47 21.16 26.13 27.27
N VAL A 48 22.13 26.49 26.44
CA VAL A 48 23.37 25.74 26.24
C VAL A 48 24.53 26.57 26.76
N HIS A 49 25.32 25.98 27.65
CA HIS A 49 26.50 26.61 28.24
C HIS A 49 27.70 25.67 28.13
N LYS A 50 28.85 26.18 27.68
CA LYS A 50 30.08 25.39 27.45
C LYS A 50 29.82 24.13 26.59
N GLY A 51 28.90 24.25 25.62
CA GLY A 51 28.54 23.15 24.71
C GLY A 51 27.64 22.07 25.34
N GLN A 52 27.11 22.27 26.55
CA GLN A 52 26.19 21.33 27.20
C GLN A 52 24.85 22.00 27.49
N ILE A 53 23.76 21.23 27.42
CA ILE A 53 22.44 21.69 27.85
C ILE A 53 22.50 21.98 29.34
N ALA A 54 22.32 23.25 29.70
CA ALA A 54 22.29 23.71 31.08
C ALA A 54 20.87 23.62 31.66
N ASP A 55 19.86 23.97 30.86
CA ASP A 55 18.45 23.91 31.30
C ASP A 55 17.46 23.99 30.12
N VAL A 56 16.21 23.61 30.38
CA VAL A 56 15.10 23.60 29.44
C VAL A 56 13.89 24.32 30.06
N PHE A 57 13.60 25.52 29.59
CA PHE A 57 12.55 26.39 30.13
C PHE A 57 11.24 26.25 29.36
N GLY A 58 10.17 25.91 30.05
CA GLY A 58 8.80 25.96 29.52
C GLY A 58 8.23 27.38 29.47
N PRO A 59 6.97 27.57 29.05
CA PRO A 59 6.32 28.88 28.98
C PRO A 59 6.39 29.65 30.30
N GLY A 60 6.72 30.95 30.23
CA GLY A 60 6.84 31.81 31.42
C GLY A 60 7.89 32.92 31.28
N LEU A 61 7.96 33.77 32.31
CA LEU A 61 8.99 34.79 32.46
C LEU A 61 9.99 34.36 33.53
N TYR A 62 11.27 34.33 33.16
CA TYR A 62 12.38 33.92 34.03
C TYR A 62 13.40 35.05 34.16
N ASN A 63 13.88 35.30 35.38
CA ASN A 63 14.99 36.23 35.63
C ASN A 63 16.32 35.48 35.61
N LEU A 64 17.23 35.77 34.68
CA LEU A 64 18.45 34.99 34.48
C LEU A 64 19.56 35.26 35.53
N GLY A 65 19.15 35.68 36.73
CA GLY A 65 20.00 35.81 37.90
C GLY A 65 20.46 34.45 38.46
N THR A 66 21.27 34.52 39.51
CA THR A 66 22.03 33.41 40.12
C THR A 66 21.23 32.22 40.65
N GLU A 67 19.90 32.26 40.62
CA GLU A 67 19.04 31.28 41.32
C GLU A 67 18.21 30.39 40.39
N ILE A 68 18.14 30.68 39.08
CA ILE A 68 17.19 29.99 38.18
C ILE A 68 17.72 28.70 37.55
N PHE A 69 19.04 28.46 37.56
CA PHE A 69 19.63 27.29 36.90
C PHE A 69 19.94 26.15 37.91
N PRO A 70 19.06 25.15 38.09
CA PRO A 70 19.25 24.02 39.01
C PRO A 70 20.52 23.17 38.72
N ILE A 71 21.02 23.17 37.48
CA ILE A 71 22.28 22.45 37.14
C ILE A 71 23.52 23.30 37.43
N LEU A 72 23.43 24.64 37.46
CA LEU A 72 24.54 25.49 37.93
C LEU A 72 24.76 25.39 39.44
N SER A 73 23.75 24.99 40.21
CA SER A 73 23.90 24.67 41.64
C SER A 73 24.82 23.46 41.89
N LYS A 74 24.93 22.53 40.92
CA LYS A 74 25.88 21.38 40.97
C LYS A 74 27.28 21.72 40.45
N LEU A 75 27.41 22.77 39.65
CA LEU A 75 28.67 23.34 39.15
C LEU A 75 29.07 24.53 40.03
N ALA A 76 29.31 24.24 41.33
CA ALA A 76 29.55 25.17 42.43
C ALA A 76 30.81 26.06 42.33
N GLY A 77 31.04 26.73 41.19
CA GLY A 77 32.00 27.81 41.01
C GLY A 77 31.34 29.19 40.78
N TRP A 78 30.01 29.24 40.74
CA TRP A 78 29.27 30.42 40.27
C TRP A 78 29.27 31.60 41.26
N LYS A 79 29.54 31.33 42.55
CA LYS A 79 29.54 32.36 43.61
C LYS A 79 30.74 33.32 43.58
N TYR A 80 31.77 33.07 42.76
CA TYR A 80 33.03 33.84 42.75
C TYR A 80 33.57 34.21 41.34
N GLY A 81 32.79 34.07 40.26
CA GLY A 81 33.31 34.13 38.88
C GLY A 81 32.82 35.28 37.98
N PHE A 82 32.27 36.36 38.51
CA PHE A 82 31.62 37.42 37.71
C PHE A 82 32.56 38.37 36.93
N GLU A 83 33.86 38.10 36.87
CA GLU A 83 34.80 38.90 36.08
C GLU A 83 34.92 38.46 34.62
N THR A 84 34.37 37.30 34.23
CA THR A 84 34.44 36.81 32.84
C THR A 84 33.06 36.57 32.22
N PRO A 85 32.77 37.21 31.07
CA PRO A 85 31.51 37.02 30.40
C PRO A 85 31.28 35.55 29.97
N ILE A 86 30.15 35.01 30.37
CA ILE A 86 29.74 33.63 30.14
C ILE A 86 29.27 33.51 28.68
N THR A 87 29.87 32.60 27.90
CA THR A 87 29.33 32.27 26.58
C THR A 87 28.12 31.34 26.73
N VAL A 88 26.99 31.77 26.16
CA VAL A 88 25.73 31.03 26.20
C VAL A 88 25.03 31.08 24.85
N ASP A 89 24.36 29.99 24.53
CA ASP A 89 23.43 29.90 23.40
C ASP A 89 22.03 29.64 23.92
N VAL A 90 21.03 30.26 23.30
CA VAL A 90 19.61 30.06 23.63
C VAL A 90 18.89 29.63 22.35
N TYR A 91 18.26 28.46 22.40
CA TYR A 91 17.46 27.92 21.32
C TYR A 91 16.00 27.94 21.72
N PHE A 92 15.17 28.68 20.99
CA PHE A 92 13.73 28.57 21.10
C PHE A 92 13.21 27.48 20.17
N ILE A 93 12.30 26.67 20.68
CA ILE A 93 11.73 25.52 19.98
C ILE A 93 10.22 25.60 20.09
N ASN A 94 9.54 25.53 18.94
CA ASN A 94 8.09 25.45 18.88
C ASN A 94 7.61 24.03 19.23
N THR A 95 6.72 23.95 20.22
CA THR A 95 6.05 22.71 20.64
C THR A 95 4.60 22.62 20.14
N LYS A 96 4.17 23.61 19.33
CA LYS A 96 2.89 23.58 18.60
C LYS A 96 2.84 22.39 17.62
N GLN A 97 1.63 22.01 17.23
CA GLN A 97 1.44 20.99 16.20
C GLN A 97 1.72 21.55 14.81
N PHE A 98 2.57 20.87 14.05
CA PHE A 98 2.79 21.07 12.63
C PHE A 98 1.88 20.10 11.88
N THR A 99 0.83 20.63 11.27
CA THR A 99 -0.24 19.86 10.64
C THR A 99 -0.09 19.79 9.13
N ASN A 100 -0.90 18.95 8.49
CA ASN A 100 -1.01 18.84 7.03
C ASN A 100 0.30 18.48 6.32
N VAL A 101 1.14 17.65 6.96
CA VAL A 101 2.32 17.08 6.31
C VAL A 101 1.86 15.98 5.35
N LYS A 102 1.73 16.33 4.08
CA LYS A 102 1.28 15.40 3.04
C LYS A 102 2.29 14.28 2.81
N TRP A 103 1.80 13.06 2.71
CA TRP A 103 2.58 11.87 2.36
C TRP A 103 1.86 11.05 1.30
N GLY A 104 2.63 10.25 0.57
CA GLY A 104 2.10 9.32 -0.40
C GLY A 104 3.16 8.28 -0.78
N THR A 105 2.71 7.09 -1.15
CA THR A 105 3.59 6.02 -1.62
C THR A 105 4.10 6.35 -3.02
N MET A 106 5.40 6.62 -3.17
CA MET A 106 6.00 6.79 -4.51
C MET A 106 5.98 5.48 -5.30
N ASN A 107 6.30 4.38 -4.63
CA ASN A 107 6.20 3.03 -5.17
C ASN A 107 5.06 2.28 -4.47
N PRO A 108 4.25 1.47 -5.20
CA PRO A 108 3.23 0.66 -4.57
C PRO A 108 3.81 -0.28 -3.52
N ILE A 109 3.09 -0.45 -2.42
CA ILE A 109 3.40 -1.41 -1.36
C ILE A 109 2.76 -2.74 -1.75
N MET A 110 3.56 -3.81 -1.78
CA MET A 110 3.02 -5.16 -1.97
C MET A 110 2.38 -5.65 -0.68
N MET A 111 1.15 -6.16 -0.77
CA MET A 111 0.46 -6.79 0.36
C MET A 111 -0.20 -8.10 -0.07
N ARG A 112 -0.38 -9.00 0.89
CA ARG A 112 -1.10 -10.25 0.68
C ARG A 112 -2.55 -10.06 1.10
N ASP A 113 -3.41 -9.93 0.11
CA ASP A 113 -4.85 -9.86 0.26
C ASP A 113 -5.46 -11.28 0.33
N PRO A 114 -6.37 -11.55 1.29
CA PRO A 114 -7.03 -12.85 1.40
C PRO A 114 -7.90 -13.24 0.20
N GLU A 115 -8.49 -12.27 -0.50
CA GLU A 115 -9.38 -12.49 -1.65
C GLU A 115 -8.63 -12.46 -2.97
N PHE A 116 -7.65 -11.56 -3.13
CA PHE A 116 -6.98 -11.29 -4.41
C PHE A 116 -5.54 -11.81 -4.49
N GLY A 117 -5.00 -12.38 -3.41
CA GLY A 117 -3.61 -12.81 -3.36
C GLY A 117 -2.64 -11.63 -3.26
N PHE A 118 -1.55 -11.61 -4.02
CA PHE A 118 -0.59 -10.51 -3.94
C PHE A 118 -1.06 -9.31 -4.76
N ILE A 119 -1.36 -8.22 -4.09
CA ILE A 119 -1.77 -6.95 -4.71
C ILE A 119 -0.79 -5.83 -4.38
N ARG A 120 -0.82 -4.78 -5.20
CA ARG A 120 0.03 -3.59 -5.06
C ARG A 120 -0.82 -2.39 -4.68
N VAL A 121 -0.69 -1.92 -3.45
CA VAL A 121 -1.53 -0.83 -2.94
C VAL A 121 -0.73 0.46 -2.89
N ARG A 122 -1.37 1.56 -3.25
CA ARG A 122 -0.84 2.91 -3.08
C ARG A 122 -1.66 3.65 -2.03
N GLY A 123 -0.98 4.31 -1.11
CA GLY A 123 -1.59 5.08 -0.04
C GLY A 123 -1.20 6.55 -0.13
N PHE A 124 -2.12 7.44 0.25
CA PHE A 124 -1.82 8.85 0.44
C PHE A 124 -2.61 9.43 1.61
N GLY A 125 -2.11 10.53 2.14
CA GLY A 125 -2.81 11.28 3.17
C GLY A 125 -1.94 12.36 3.81
N ALA A 126 -2.17 12.60 5.09
CA ALA A 126 -1.44 13.59 5.86
C ALA A 126 -1.14 13.09 7.27
N PHE A 127 -0.09 13.61 7.88
CA PHE A 127 0.11 13.47 9.33
C PHE A 127 0.40 14.82 9.96
N ALA A 128 0.28 14.86 11.28
CA ALA A 128 0.68 15.97 12.11
C ALA A 128 1.70 15.50 13.13
N PHE A 129 2.62 16.39 13.49
CA PHE A 129 3.65 16.10 14.48
C PHE A 129 3.98 17.35 15.30
N ARG A 130 4.66 17.15 16.42
CA ARG A 130 5.21 18.23 17.24
C ARG A 130 6.54 17.82 17.85
N VAL A 131 7.29 18.79 18.36
CA VAL A 131 8.43 18.49 19.23
C VAL A 131 7.89 18.07 20.60
N TYR A 132 8.30 16.89 21.05
CA TYR A 132 7.89 16.28 22.31
C TYR A 132 8.99 16.38 23.37
N ASP A 133 10.22 16.02 23.00
CA ASP A 133 11.40 16.16 23.84
C ASP A 133 12.40 17.12 23.17
N PRO A 134 12.43 18.39 23.58
CA PRO A 134 13.32 19.41 23.01
C PRO A 134 14.81 19.08 23.18
N ALA A 135 15.21 18.41 24.26
CA ALA A 135 16.60 18.11 24.53
C ALA A 135 17.12 16.97 23.65
N VAL A 136 16.32 15.93 23.43
CA VAL A 136 16.61 14.87 22.45
C VAL A 136 16.60 15.46 21.04
N PHE A 137 15.60 16.29 20.71
CA PHE A 137 15.49 16.93 19.40
C PHE A 137 16.72 17.79 19.07
N LEU A 138 17.29 18.49 20.05
CA LEU A 138 18.56 19.23 19.90
C LEU A 138 19.73 18.31 19.58
N LYS A 139 19.88 17.22 20.33
CA LYS A 139 21.03 16.31 20.21
C LYS A 139 21.01 15.53 18.89
N GLU A 140 19.83 15.10 18.46
CA GLU A 140 19.69 14.18 17.33
C GLU A 140 19.49 14.87 15.98
N LEU A 141 18.81 16.03 15.93
CA LEU A 141 18.37 16.61 14.65
C LEU A 141 18.98 17.97 14.31
N PHE A 142 18.69 19.02 15.09
CA PHE A 142 19.07 20.38 14.66
C PHE A 142 20.45 20.83 15.15
N GLY A 143 21.00 20.18 16.18
CA GLY A 143 22.34 20.46 16.70
C GLY A 143 22.59 21.95 16.96
N THR A 144 23.50 22.54 16.18
CA THR A 144 23.89 23.95 16.30
C THR A 144 23.25 24.87 15.26
N ASN A 145 22.32 24.37 14.43
CA ASN A 145 21.70 25.17 13.37
C ASN A 145 20.97 26.39 13.94
N SER A 146 21.15 27.55 13.29
CA SER A 146 20.52 28.80 13.74
C SER A 146 19.00 28.82 13.50
N SER A 147 18.53 28.02 12.55
CA SER A 147 17.11 27.76 12.30
C SER A 147 16.92 26.34 11.79
N PHE A 148 15.78 25.74 12.13
CA PHE A 148 15.36 24.44 11.64
C PHE A 148 13.86 24.49 11.32
N LYS A 149 13.47 24.08 10.13
CA LYS A 149 12.10 24.19 9.61
C LYS A 149 11.51 22.84 9.24
N THR A 150 10.20 22.81 8.97
CA THR A 150 9.51 21.56 8.64
C THR A 150 10.09 20.92 7.39
N GLU A 151 10.53 21.71 6.42
CA GLU A 151 11.10 21.20 5.17
C GLU A 151 12.37 20.39 5.40
N ASP A 152 13.15 20.74 6.44
CA ASP A 152 14.42 20.08 6.76
C ASP A 152 14.24 18.64 7.28
N ILE A 153 13.06 18.30 7.81
CA ILE A 153 12.81 17.01 8.47
C ILE A 153 11.70 16.17 7.81
N THR A 154 10.76 16.80 7.12
CA THR A 154 9.56 16.12 6.59
C THR A 154 9.88 14.96 5.64
N GLY A 155 10.96 15.04 4.85
CA GLY A 155 11.38 13.93 3.99
C GLY A 155 11.73 12.67 4.78
N TYR A 156 12.50 12.81 5.85
CA TYR A 156 12.88 11.71 6.73
C TYR A 156 11.67 11.11 7.46
N LEU A 157 10.78 11.95 7.99
CA LEU A 157 9.55 11.51 8.66
C LEU A 157 8.61 10.73 7.71
N LYS A 158 8.49 11.17 6.45
CA LYS A 158 7.72 10.42 5.44
C LYS A 158 8.34 9.06 5.17
N THR A 159 9.65 8.95 5.07
CA THR A 159 10.33 7.66 4.89
C THR A 159 10.07 6.72 6.07
N MET A 160 10.14 7.23 7.31
CA MET A 160 9.77 6.45 8.49
C MET A 160 8.32 5.98 8.43
N LEU A 161 7.38 6.87 8.08
CA LEU A 161 5.95 6.55 7.95
C LEU A 161 5.70 5.48 6.91
N LEU A 162 6.26 5.62 5.71
CA LEU A 162 6.08 4.67 4.62
C LEU A 162 6.66 3.29 4.97
N SER A 163 7.79 3.25 5.68
CA SER A 163 8.38 2.00 6.17
C SER A 163 7.48 1.32 7.21
N SER A 164 6.93 2.06 8.17
CA SER A 164 6.01 1.52 9.18
C SER A 164 4.71 1.04 8.54
N LEU A 165 4.13 1.83 7.64
CA LEU A 165 2.93 1.49 6.91
C LEU A 165 3.07 0.17 6.12
N ALA A 166 4.19 0.01 5.39
CA ALA A 166 4.46 -1.21 4.64
C ALA A 166 4.57 -2.44 5.55
N ASP A 167 5.18 -2.29 6.72
CA ASP A 167 5.33 -3.35 7.70
C ASP A 167 3.97 -3.77 8.29
N VAL A 168 3.13 -2.81 8.69
CA VAL A 168 1.75 -3.10 9.16
C VAL A 168 0.90 -3.77 8.07
N LEU A 169 0.97 -3.28 6.82
CA LEU A 169 0.25 -3.89 5.70
C LEU A 169 0.68 -5.33 5.42
N GLY A 170 1.97 -5.61 5.56
CA GLY A 170 2.51 -6.97 5.41
C GLY A 170 2.04 -7.93 6.52
N GLU A 171 1.87 -7.42 7.74
CA GLU A 171 1.49 -8.22 8.92
C GLU A 171 -0.02 -8.43 9.07
N SER A 172 -0.85 -7.43 8.70
CA SER A 172 -2.25 -7.36 9.12
C SER A 172 -3.14 -8.46 8.53
N ARG A 173 -2.80 -8.99 7.33
CA ARG A 173 -3.64 -9.92 6.54
C ARG A 173 -5.08 -9.41 6.32
N ILE A 174 -5.32 -8.11 6.48
CA ILE A 174 -6.62 -7.48 6.26
C ILE A 174 -6.80 -7.29 4.75
N SER A 175 -8.00 -7.55 4.21
CA SER A 175 -8.28 -7.30 2.80
C SER A 175 -8.22 -5.80 2.49
N ALA A 176 -7.91 -5.43 1.25
CA ALA A 176 -7.91 -4.03 0.84
C ALA A 176 -9.27 -3.33 1.05
N VAL A 177 -10.37 -4.08 0.90
CA VAL A 177 -11.73 -3.58 1.12
C VAL A 177 -11.99 -3.32 2.60
N ASP A 178 -11.58 -4.24 3.47
CA ASP A 178 -11.74 -4.09 4.92
C ASP A 178 -10.85 -2.98 5.48
N LEU A 179 -9.66 -2.77 4.92
CA LEU A 179 -8.81 -1.62 5.26
C LEU A 179 -9.52 -0.31 4.96
N ALA A 180 -10.18 -0.21 3.79
CA ALA A 180 -10.95 0.98 3.43
C ALA A 180 -12.12 1.21 4.41
N ALA A 181 -12.79 0.14 4.84
CA ALA A 181 -13.89 0.22 5.81
C ALA A 181 -13.44 0.60 7.24
N ASN A 182 -12.22 0.22 7.64
CA ASN A 182 -11.68 0.39 9.00
C ASN A 182 -10.44 1.30 9.01
N THR A 183 -10.49 2.39 8.24
CA THR A 183 -9.31 3.25 8.03
C THR A 183 -8.87 3.96 9.32
N LEU A 184 -9.79 4.27 10.23
CA LEU A 184 -9.47 4.97 11.49
C LEU A 184 -8.70 4.06 12.45
N GLU A 185 -9.13 2.82 12.60
CA GLU A 185 -8.45 1.79 13.39
C GLU A 185 -7.07 1.53 12.82
N PHE A 186 -6.97 1.45 11.49
CA PHE A 186 -5.70 1.26 10.80
C PHE A 186 -4.73 2.45 11.01
N ASN A 187 -5.23 3.69 10.99
CA ASN A 187 -4.43 4.88 11.31
C ASN A 187 -3.80 4.77 12.70
N GLU A 188 -4.57 4.35 13.71
CA GLU A 188 -4.08 4.23 15.08
C GLU A 188 -3.05 3.10 15.23
N ILE A 189 -3.22 1.97 14.54
CA ILE A 189 -2.23 0.88 14.54
C ILE A 189 -0.90 1.38 13.95
N VAL A 190 -0.93 2.03 12.78
CA VAL A 190 0.28 2.53 12.12
C VAL A 190 0.96 3.61 12.96
N LYS A 191 0.17 4.54 13.53
CA LYS A 191 0.65 5.59 14.42
C LYS A 191 1.32 5.01 15.67
N ALA A 192 0.68 4.03 16.33
CA ALA A 192 1.25 3.39 17.51
C ALA A 192 2.59 2.72 17.20
N LYS A 193 2.70 2.03 16.05
CA LYS A 193 3.94 1.34 15.65
C LYS A 193 5.11 2.30 15.36
N ILE A 194 4.83 3.47 14.79
CA ILE A 194 5.88 4.46 14.46
C ILE A 194 6.23 5.41 15.61
N GLN A 195 5.36 5.53 16.61
CA GLN A 195 5.47 6.52 17.67
C GLN A 195 6.82 6.47 18.39
N ASP A 196 7.37 5.28 18.65
CA ASP A 196 8.65 5.13 19.34
C ASP A 196 9.83 5.64 18.51
N LYS A 197 9.83 5.41 17.19
CA LYS A 197 10.85 5.97 16.28
C LYS A 197 10.80 7.50 16.21
N PHE A 198 9.62 8.10 16.35
CA PHE A 198 9.49 9.55 16.46
C PHE A 198 10.07 10.05 17.80
N ARG A 199 9.84 9.32 18.89
CA ARG A 199 10.34 9.69 20.22
C ARG A 199 11.86 9.59 20.31
N GLU A 200 12.49 8.65 19.63
CA GLU A 200 13.96 8.52 19.53
C GLU A 200 14.64 9.81 19.04
N ILE A 201 13.95 10.59 18.20
CA ILE A 201 14.43 11.88 17.67
C ILE A 201 13.76 13.10 18.33
N GLY A 202 13.10 12.91 19.48
CA GLY A 202 12.47 13.97 20.26
C GLY A 202 11.15 14.50 19.69
N LEU A 203 10.54 13.79 18.74
CA LEU A 203 9.27 14.16 18.10
C LEU A 203 8.12 13.27 18.55
N GLU A 204 6.90 13.72 18.30
CA GLU A 204 5.69 12.94 18.47
C GLU A 204 4.79 13.10 17.25
N MET A 205 4.28 11.98 16.71
CA MET A 205 3.23 12.00 15.70
C MET A 205 1.89 12.16 16.41
N THR A 206 1.28 13.33 16.31
CA THR A 206 0.02 13.61 17.03
C THR A 206 -1.17 12.95 16.33
N ASN A 207 -1.19 12.99 15.00
CA ASN A 207 -2.25 12.42 14.18
C ASN A 207 -1.69 11.83 12.88
N LEU A 208 -2.35 10.76 12.41
CA LEU A 208 -2.15 10.18 11.09
C LEU A 208 -3.51 10.06 10.40
N PHE A 209 -3.57 10.49 9.14
CA PHE A 209 -4.71 10.31 8.27
C PHE A 209 -4.27 9.62 7.00
N ILE A 210 -4.76 8.40 6.78
CA ILE A 210 -4.78 7.74 5.49
C ILE A 210 -6.07 8.20 4.79
N GLU A 211 -5.93 9.05 3.77
CA GLU A 211 -7.09 9.61 3.05
C GLU A 211 -7.65 8.59 2.05
N ASN A 212 -6.79 7.77 1.44
CA ASN A 212 -7.18 6.72 0.53
C ASN A 212 -6.10 5.65 0.39
N MET A 213 -6.55 4.42 0.11
CA MET A 213 -5.73 3.29 -0.31
C MET A 213 -6.29 2.78 -1.64
N SER A 214 -5.53 2.94 -2.72
CA SER A 214 -5.92 2.54 -4.07
C SER A 214 -5.24 1.23 -4.46
N VAL A 215 -5.99 0.38 -5.15
CA VAL A 215 -5.51 -0.92 -5.67
C VAL A 215 -5.27 -0.81 -7.18
N PRO A 216 -4.61 -1.79 -7.82
CA PRO A 216 -4.42 -1.78 -9.27
C PRO A 216 -5.76 -1.89 -10.00
N GLN A 217 -5.86 -1.33 -11.21
CA GLN A 217 -7.10 -1.28 -11.98
C GLN A 217 -7.69 -2.66 -12.27
N GLU A 218 -6.84 -3.69 -12.38
CA GLU A 218 -7.27 -5.08 -12.56
C GLU A 218 -8.06 -5.59 -11.33
N VAL A 219 -7.62 -5.21 -10.13
CA VAL A 219 -8.31 -5.55 -8.87
C VAL A 219 -9.59 -4.75 -8.73
N GLU A 220 -9.59 -3.47 -9.11
CA GLU A 220 -10.81 -2.63 -9.15
C GLU A 220 -11.88 -3.26 -10.06
N LYS A 221 -11.49 -3.67 -11.28
CA LYS A 221 -12.42 -4.33 -12.22
C LYS A 221 -12.98 -5.64 -11.67
N ALA A 222 -12.12 -6.45 -11.03
CA ALA A 222 -12.56 -7.71 -10.42
C ALA A 222 -13.53 -7.47 -9.25
N LEU A 223 -13.30 -6.42 -8.45
CA LEU A 223 -14.22 -5.98 -7.39
C LEU A 223 -15.57 -5.53 -7.97
N ASP A 224 -15.56 -4.71 -9.02
CA ASP A 224 -16.78 -4.25 -9.68
C ASP A 224 -17.60 -5.39 -10.28
N GLU A 225 -16.95 -6.38 -10.91
CA GLU A 225 -17.59 -7.56 -11.46
C GLU A 225 -18.19 -8.44 -10.37
N LYS A 226 -17.43 -8.70 -9.29
CA LYS A 226 -17.91 -9.44 -8.11
C LYS A 226 -19.09 -8.73 -7.46
N ALA A 227 -19.06 -7.40 -7.35
CA ALA A 227 -20.16 -6.60 -6.83
C ALA A 227 -21.41 -6.70 -7.71
N LYS A 228 -21.26 -6.59 -9.04
CA LYS A 228 -22.37 -6.78 -10.00
C LYS A 228 -23.02 -8.15 -9.85
N LEU A 229 -22.22 -9.22 -9.83
CA LEU A 229 -22.71 -10.59 -9.66
C LEU A 229 -23.35 -10.80 -8.29
N GLY A 230 -22.82 -10.16 -7.23
CA GLY A 230 -23.39 -10.19 -5.89
C GLY A 230 -24.78 -9.54 -5.81
N ILE A 231 -24.97 -8.40 -6.47
CA ILE A 231 -26.27 -7.73 -6.57
C ILE A 231 -27.27 -8.62 -7.31
N LEU A 232 -26.84 -9.21 -8.43
CA LEU A 232 -27.68 -10.10 -9.25
C LEU A 232 -27.99 -11.43 -8.55
N ARG A 233 -27.14 -11.90 -7.62
CA ARG A 233 -27.39 -13.14 -6.87
C ARG A 233 -28.62 -13.06 -5.97
N ASN A 234 -29.01 -11.86 -5.53
CA ASN A 234 -30.22 -11.65 -4.75
C ASN A 234 -31.49 -11.62 -5.62
N ASP A 235 -31.36 -11.63 -6.95
CA ASP A 235 -32.48 -11.65 -7.90
C ASP A 235 -32.21 -12.68 -9.02
N THR A 236 -32.64 -13.91 -8.75
CA THR A 236 -32.43 -15.09 -9.61
C THR A 236 -32.88 -14.88 -11.06
N ASP A 237 -33.91 -14.04 -11.28
CA ASP A 237 -34.45 -13.73 -12.61
C ASP A 237 -33.51 -12.79 -13.39
N THR A 238 -32.94 -11.78 -12.74
CA THR A 238 -31.94 -10.92 -13.39
C THR A 238 -30.61 -11.64 -13.63
N LEU A 239 -30.18 -12.56 -12.77
CA LEU A 239 -28.98 -13.37 -13.01
C LEU A 239 -29.10 -14.21 -14.31
N MET A 240 -30.26 -14.82 -14.55
CA MET A 240 -30.51 -15.62 -15.76
C MET A 240 -30.55 -14.75 -17.02
N LYS A 241 -31.10 -13.54 -16.92
CA LYS A 241 -31.12 -12.56 -18.02
C LYS A 241 -29.74 -12.00 -18.33
N VAL A 242 -28.92 -11.70 -17.32
CA VAL A 242 -27.56 -11.17 -17.51
C VAL A 242 -26.63 -12.22 -18.12
N SER A 243 -26.65 -13.44 -17.59
CA SER A 243 -25.88 -14.56 -18.17
C SER A 243 -26.29 -14.89 -19.61
N ALA A 244 -27.59 -14.87 -19.92
CA ALA A 244 -28.07 -15.02 -21.29
C ALA A 244 -27.62 -13.86 -22.21
N ALA A 245 -27.60 -12.62 -21.72
CA ALA A 245 -27.14 -11.46 -22.47
C ALA A 245 -25.63 -11.47 -22.73
N GLU A 246 -24.83 -11.93 -21.77
CA GLU A 246 -23.38 -12.13 -21.92
C GLU A 246 -23.07 -13.24 -22.91
N ALA A 247 -23.77 -14.38 -22.83
CA ALA A 247 -23.65 -15.45 -23.81
C ALA A 247 -24.00 -14.99 -25.24
N MET A 248 -25.03 -14.14 -25.40
CA MET A 248 -25.34 -13.52 -26.69
C MET A 248 -24.24 -12.56 -27.17
N LYS A 249 -23.65 -11.76 -26.28
CA LYS A 249 -22.53 -10.86 -26.61
C LYS A 249 -21.28 -11.64 -27.06
N ASP A 250 -20.96 -12.73 -26.39
CA ASP A 250 -19.79 -13.55 -26.75
C ASP A 250 -20.04 -14.39 -28.00
N ALA A 251 -21.28 -14.83 -28.24
CA ALA A 251 -21.69 -15.42 -29.51
C ALA A 251 -21.63 -14.41 -30.67
N ALA A 252 -21.94 -13.13 -30.42
CA ALA A 252 -21.85 -12.06 -31.41
C ALA A 252 -20.40 -11.66 -31.74
N LYS A 253 -19.48 -11.74 -30.77
CA LYS A 253 -18.04 -11.51 -31.00
C LYS A 253 -17.36 -12.66 -31.75
N ASN A 254 -17.88 -13.89 -31.61
CA ASN A 254 -17.43 -15.06 -32.38
C ASN A 254 -18.21 -15.18 -33.70
N THR A 255 -17.80 -14.37 -34.69
CA THR A 255 -18.42 -14.29 -36.03
C THR A 255 -18.40 -15.61 -36.83
N GLY A 256 -17.66 -16.64 -36.36
CA GLY A 256 -17.64 -17.97 -36.97
C GLY A 256 -18.76 -18.91 -36.52
N ALA A 257 -19.37 -18.68 -35.35
CA ALA A 257 -20.45 -19.53 -34.79
C ALA A 257 -21.75 -18.75 -34.49
N GLY A 258 -21.70 -17.43 -34.41
CA GLY A 258 -22.87 -16.56 -34.22
C GLY A 258 -23.88 -16.56 -35.38
N GLY A 259 -23.49 -17.08 -36.55
CA GLY A 259 -24.39 -17.26 -37.70
C GLY A 259 -25.47 -18.32 -37.47
N ALA A 260 -25.22 -19.32 -36.62
CA ALA A 260 -26.18 -20.37 -36.31
C ALA A 260 -27.24 -19.93 -35.28
N PHE A 261 -26.90 -18.98 -34.39
CA PHE A 261 -27.83 -18.47 -33.38
C PHE A 261 -28.73 -17.34 -33.92
N MET A 262 -28.22 -16.49 -34.80
CA MET A 262 -29.05 -15.48 -35.47
C MET A 262 -29.97 -16.05 -36.56
N GLY A 263 -29.64 -17.21 -37.13
CA GLY A 263 -30.49 -17.88 -38.12
C GLY A 263 -31.73 -18.58 -37.53
N ALA A 264 -31.85 -18.70 -36.20
CA ALA A 264 -32.83 -19.59 -35.58
C ALA A 264 -33.67 -19.01 -34.42
N GLY A 265 -33.61 -17.72 -34.07
CA GLY A 265 -34.48 -17.30 -32.94
C GLY A 265 -34.44 -15.88 -32.41
N VAL A 266 -34.21 -14.85 -33.22
CA VAL A 266 -34.34 -13.44 -32.75
C VAL A 266 -35.69 -12.80 -33.13
N GLY A 267 -36.60 -13.55 -33.76
CA GLY A 267 -37.91 -13.04 -34.18
C GLY A 267 -39.06 -13.91 -33.70
N MET A 268 -39.41 -13.85 -32.40
CA MET A 268 -40.80 -13.83 -31.89
C MET A 268 -40.87 -14.18 -30.40
N GLY A 269 -41.38 -13.23 -29.61
CA GLY A 269 -42.39 -13.50 -28.58
C GLY A 269 -41.94 -14.20 -27.30
N ALA A 270 -41.84 -13.40 -26.24
CA ALA A 270 -41.98 -13.89 -24.87
C ALA A 270 -43.20 -14.82 -24.73
N GLY A 271 -43.00 -16.03 -24.19
CA GLY A 271 -44.01 -16.73 -23.41
C GLY A 271 -44.65 -18.01 -23.96
N PHE A 272 -44.64 -18.32 -25.27
CA PHE A 272 -45.52 -19.41 -25.77
C PHE A 272 -44.98 -20.32 -26.90
N GLY A 273 -43.71 -20.21 -27.32
CA GLY A 273 -43.19 -20.95 -28.49
C GLY A 273 -42.59 -22.35 -28.24
N MET A 274 -42.28 -22.72 -27.00
CA MET A 274 -41.44 -23.91 -26.71
C MET A 274 -42.15 -25.27 -26.89
N GLY A 275 -43.49 -25.29 -26.93
CA GLY A 275 -44.27 -26.55 -27.03
C GLY A 275 -44.38 -27.13 -28.45
N GLY A 276 -44.30 -26.30 -29.49
CA GLY A 276 -44.53 -26.73 -30.88
C GLY A 276 -43.31 -27.32 -31.58
N ILE A 277 -42.10 -26.90 -31.20
CA ILE A 277 -40.84 -27.38 -31.80
C ILE A 277 -40.48 -28.77 -31.29
N MET A 278 -40.89 -29.13 -30.07
CA MET A 278 -40.63 -30.45 -29.48
C MET A 278 -41.56 -31.55 -30.03
N ALA A 279 -42.75 -31.18 -30.53
CA ALA A 279 -43.70 -32.12 -31.16
C ALA A 279 -43.35 -32.45 -32.63
N GLY A 280 -42.66 -31.54 -33.34
CA GLY A 280 -42.21 -31.76 -34.72
C GLY A 280 -40.97 -32.66 -34.85
N ALA A 281 -40.19 -32.80 -33.78
CA ALA A 281 -38.95 -33.60 -33.76
C ALA A 281 -39.17 -35.11 -33.54
N PHE A 282 -40.38 -35.55 -33.17
CA PHE A 282 -40.67 -36.95 -32.84
C PHE A 282 -41.35 -37.76 -33.95
N ASN A 283 -41.79 -37.12 -35.04
CA ASN A 283 -42.64 -37.77 -36.07
C ASN A 283 -42.05 -37.81 -37.49
N SER A 284 -40.80 -37.42 -37.68
CA SER A 284 -40.14 -37.41 -39.00
C SER A 284 -38.78 -38.07 -38.93
N SER A 285 -38.74 -39.38 -38.70
CA SER A 285 -37.53 -40.20 -38.80
C SER A 285 -37.84 -41.68 -39.05
N ASN A 286 -38.54 -41.99 -40.15
CA ASN A 286 -38.58 -43.35 -40.69
C ASN A 286 -38.68 -43.34 -42.23
N GLN A 287 -37.54 -43.18 -42.93
CA GLN A 287 -37.11 -43.94 -44.11
C GLN A 287 -35.94 -43.25 -44.85
N ASN A 288 -34.81 -43.98 -44.91
CA ASN A 288 -33.77 -44.10 -45.96
C ASN A 288 -33.41 -42.84 -46.80
N ASN A 289 -32.15 -42.42 -46.96
CA ASN A 289 -30.99 -43.21 -47.36
C ASN A 289 -29.68 -42.38 -47.26
N THR A 290 -28.57 -43.07 -46.97
CA THR A 290 -27.14 -42.71 -47.22
C THR A 290 -26.57 -41.36 -46.73
N GLN A 291 -25.72 -41.39 -45.68
CA GLN A 291 -24.30 -40.95 -45.75
C GLN A 291 -23.56 -41.06 -44.39
N GLN A 292 -22.49 -41.88 -44.42
CA GLN A 292 -21.23 -41.81 -43.67
C GLN A 292 -21.23 -41.51 -42.15
N LYS A 293 -21.10 -42.60 -41.37
CA LYS A 293 -20.44 -42.59 -40.06
C LYS A 293 -18.97 -42.18 -40.22
N VAL A 294 -18.58 -41.07 -39.60
CA VAL A 294 -17.18 -40.83 -39.22
C VAL A 294 -17.04 -41.21 -37.75
N GLU A 295 -16.51 -42.39 -37.50
CA GLU A 295 -16.02 -42.79 -36.18
C GLU A 295 -14.81 -41.91 -35.83
N GLU A 296 -14.94 -41.06 -34.83
CA GLU A 296 -13.80 -40.31 -34.27
C GLU A 296 -12.86 -41.29 -33.55
N GLN A 297 -11.78 -41.64 -34.24
CA GLN A 297 -10.72 -42.49 -33.71
C GLN A 297 -9.91 -41.70 -32.67
N THR A 298 -9.86 -42.22 -31.45
CA THR A 298 -9.05 -41.68 -30.33
C THR A 298 -7.77 -42.51 -30.15
N LYS A 299 -6.69 -41.89 -29.66
CA LYS A 299 -5.43 -42.54 -29.24
C LYS A 299 -5.15 -42.20 -27.78
N VAL A 300 -4.35 -42.99 -27.09
CA VAL A 300 -3.97 -42.72 -25.70
C VAL A 300 -2.67 -41.92 -25.66
N CYS A 301 -2.61 -40.88 -24.81
CA CYS A 301 -1.40 -40.09 -24.59
C CYS A 301 -0.28 -40.97 -24.02
N SER A 302 0.90 -40.93 -24.64
CA SER A 302 2.07 -41.72 -24.26
C SER A 302 2.69 -41.37 -22.90
N VAL A 303 2.30 -40.24 -22.30
CA VAL A 303 2.89 -39.73 -21.05
C VAL A 303 1.91 -39.79 -19.88
N CYS A 304 0.65 -39.40 -20.08
CA CYS A 304 -0.33 -39.32 -18.99
C CYS A 304 -1.47 -40.34 -19.09
N GLY A 305 -1.52 -41.15 -20.16
CA GLY A 305 -2.52 -42.22 -20.30
C GLY A 305 -3.95 -41.76 -20.60
N LYS A 306 -4.19 -40.46 -20.82
CA LYS A 306 -5.53 -39.94 -21.19
C LYS A 306 -5.82 -40.06 -22.69
N SER A 307 -7.08 -40.32 -23.04
CA SER A 307 -7.54 -40.40 -24.43
C SER A 307 -7.52 -39.03 -25.11
N ILE A 308 -6.92 -38.96 -26.28
CA ILE A 308 -6.75 -37.77 -27.12
C ILE A 308 -7.14 -38.09 -28.57
N ALA A 309 -7.44 -37.09 -29.39
CA ALA A 309 -7.75 -37.34 -30.80
C ALA A 309 -6.54 -37.94 -31.55
N LYS A 310 -6.78 -38.87 -32.49
CA LYS A 310 -5.70 -39.61 -33.22
C LYS A 310 -4.66 -38.68 -33.85
N ASN A 311 -5.06 -37.49 -34.29
CA ASN A 311 -4.19 -36.51 -34.96
C ASN A 311 -3.62 -35.43 -34.04
N SER A 312 -3.87 -35.48 -32.71
CA SER A 312 -3.31 -34.50 -31.77
C SER A 312 -1.78 -34.62 -31.71
N LYS A 313 -1.09 -33.55 -32.12
CA LYS A 313 0.38 -33.41 -32.04
C LYS A 313 0.87 -33.10 -30.62
N PHE A 314 -0.03 -32.66 -29.74
CA PHE A 314 0.22 -32.36 -28.35
C PHE A 314 -0.95 -32.86 -27.50
N CYS A 315 -0.68 -33.36 -26.30
CA CYS A 315 -1.73 -33.74 -25.37
C CYS A 315 -2.35 -32.47 -24.73
N PRO A 316 -3.66 -32.22 -24.87
CA PRO A 316 -4.32 -31.05 -24.28
C PRO A 316 -4.33 -31.07 -22.75
N GLU A 317 -4.10 -32.23 -22.13
CA GLU A 317 -4.15 -32.40 -20.68
C GLU A 317 -2.78 -32.22 -20.00
N CYS A 318 -1.69 -32.61 -20.66
CA CYS A 318 -0.36 -32.58 -20.04
C CYS A 318 0.71 -31.85 -20.87
N GLY A 319 0.36 -31.31 -22.05
CA GLY A 319 1.27 -30.54 -22.90
C GLY A 319 2.34 -31.35 -23.63
N ALA A 320 2.43 -32.67 -23.42
CA ALA A 320 3.46 -33.50 -24.03
C ALA A 320 3.28 -33.64 -25.56
N LYS A 321 4.35 -33.44 -26.32
CA LYS A 321 4.38 -33.62 -27.78
C LYS A 321 4.20 -35.10 -28.13
N GLN A 322 3.24 -35.39 -29.00
CA GLN A 322 2.87 -36.73 -29.45
C GLN A 322 3.43 -36.93 -30.85
N GLU A 323 4.64 -37.48 -30.96
CA GLU A 323 5.22 -37.84 -32.25
C GLU A 323 4.51 -39.06 -32.83
N SER A 324 4.27 -39.06 -34.14
CA SER A 324 3.57 -40.11 -34.88
C SER A 324 4.44 -41.36 -35.03
N ASN A 325 4.76 -41.99 -33.91
CA ASN A 325 5.40 -43.29 -33.84
C ASN A 325 4.33 -44.28 -33.38
N SER A 326 3.74 -45.00 -34.33
CA SER A 326 2.77 -46.04 -34.02
C SER A 326 3.50 -47.23 -33.40
N PHE A 327 3.07 -47.72 -32.24
CA PHE A 327 3.63 -48.94 -31.65
C PHE A 327 2.67 -50.10 -31.87
N CYS A 328 3.19 -51.31 -32.10
CA CYS A 328 2.35 -52.49 -32.23
C CYS A 328 1.65 -52.78 -30.89
N PRO A 329 0.31 -52.88 -30.85
CA PRO A 329 -0.44 -53.04 -29.60
C PRO A 329 -0.24 -54.41 -28.93
N GLU A 330 0.37 -55.38 -29.61
CA GLU A 330 0.64 -56.70 -29.04
C GLU A 330 2.07 -56.86 -28.53
N CYS A 331 3.08 -56.46 -29.31
CA CYS A 331 4.48 -56.68 -28.94
C CYS A 331 5.23 -55.41 -28.54
N GLY A 332 4.61 -54.23 -28.64
CA GLY A 332 5.21 -52.95 -28.28
C GLY A 332 6.32 -52.47 -29.24
N ALA A 333 6.61 -53.20 -30.32
CA ALA A 333 7.62 -52.80 -31.30
C ALA A 333 7.20 -51.52 -32.05
N LYS A 334 8.17 -50.65 -32.35
CA LYS A 334 7.94 -49.40 -33.07
C LYS A 334 7.63 -49.70 -34.54
N VAL A 335 6.53 -49.15 -35.04
CA VAL A 335 6.04 -49.32 -36.41
C VAL A 335 6.05 -47.96 -37.12
N THR A 336 6.53 -47.94 -38.35
CA THR A 336 6.45 -46.75 -39.21
C THR A 336 4.99 -46.48 -39.59
N GLY A 337 4.59 -45.20 -39.53
CA GLY A 337 3.21 -44.80 -39.81
C GLY A 337 2.76 -45.22 -41.21
N GLY A 338 1.73 -46.06 -41.29
CA GLY A 338 1.14 -46.57 -42.54
C GLY A 338 1.33 -48.06 -42.82
N ALA A 339 2.07 -48.80 -41.99
CA ALA A 339 2.24 -50.25 -42.17
C ALA A 339 0.98 -51.04 -41.77
N LYS A 340 0.49 -51.91 -42.66
CA LYS A 340 -0.71 -52.75 -42.43
C LYS A 340 -0.43 -53.98 -41.55
N PHE A 341 0.84 -54.34 -41.36
CA PHE A 341 1.27 -55.48 -40.56
C PHE A 341 2.55 -55.12 -39.79
N CYS A 342 2.70 -55.65 -38.58
CA CYS A 342 3.88 -55.49 -37.76
C CYS A 342 5.02 -56.34 -38.31
N SER A 343 6.16 -55.72 -38.58
CA SER A 343 7.37 -56.39 -39.09
C SER A 343 8.04 -57.31 -38.06
N SER A 344 7.74 -57.16 -36.76
CA SER A 344 8.36 -57.96 -35.69
C SER A 344 7.53 -59.16 -35.24
N CYS A 345 6.19 -59.09 -35.27
CA CYS A 345 5.32 -60.20 -34.86
C CYS A 345 4.31 -60.65 -35.92
N GLY A 346 4.27 -60.00 -37.09
CA GLY A 346 3.40 -60.37 -38.21
C GLY A 346 1.92 -59.98 -38.06
N LYS A 347 1.51 -59.41 -36.91
CA LYS A 347 0.11 -59.06 -36.65
C LYS A 347 -0.35 -57.86 -37.47
N LYS A 348 -1.60 -57.89 -37.95
CA LYS A 348 -2.23 -56.79 -38.69
C LYS A 348 -2.45 -55.59 -37.76
N LEU A 349 -2.07 -54.39 -38.21
CA LEU A 349 -2.04 -53.15 -37.42
C LEU A 349 -3.20 -52.19 -37.76
#